data_AF-A0A7K0DR02-F1
#
_entry.id   AF-A0A7K0DR02-F1
#
_cell.length_a   1.000
_cell.length_b   1.000
_cell.length_c   1.000
_cell.angle_alpha   90.00
_cell.angle_beta   90.00
_cell.angle_gamma   90.00
#
_symmetry.space_group_name_H-M   'P 1'
#
loop_
_entity.id
_entity.type
_entity.pdbx_description
1 polymer ?
#
loop_
_entity_poly.entity_id
_entity_poly.type
_entity_poly.pdbx_seq_one_letter_code
_entity_poly.pdbx_strand_id
1 'polypeptide(L)'
;MICPHCDKDVLRKERSGRRCSKCRREFALEPKESPFGLHDLRMRQLAEKLGDGRGLRYTTTQLWYAAGRKKLPDPQKRYNGVRVFVTIAVVLFCFFAMVGRALPVPVGLCVALVAVAAANLLLRRYRTRIMDSVRIRIPVDFKVFQHSVLQRWATVYRFPPLGSVDESEALPPPVPQPRFAVLCPERSVLTCLAANDVTRRHDLALAQRIDQLPPAIPVILLHDASLPALRFAEQTRAQLAPRPVLNQLTPRTVLAKGALLRLRTQPPTPEELAAAPRNVLSQEEFDWLAAGCWSPIAALPPARLLAMMDKAVDRIEQATDPDRHRARMVGFLSWPA
;
A
#
# COMPACT_ATOMS: atom_id res chain seq x y z
N MET A 1 9.40 17.84 22.00
CA MET A 1 8.73 16.53 21.78
C MET A 1 8.35 16.02 23.15
N ILE A 2 7.11 15.54 23.29
CA ILE A 2 6.64 14.98 24.55
C ILE A 2 7.35 13.66 24.84
N CYS A 3 7.90 13.52 26.04
CA CYS A 3 8.57 12.33 26.50
C CYS A 3 7.55 11.19 26.73
N PRO A 4 7.63 10.03 26.07
CA PRO A 4 6.72 8.90 26.28
C PRO A 4 6.74 8.27 27.68
N HIS A 5 7.65 8.72 28.55
CA HIS A 5 7.87 8.16 29.89
C HIS A 5 7.39 9.07 31.03
N CYS A 6 7.58 10.38 30.91
CA CYS A 6 7.21 11.35 31.95
C CYS A 6 6.26 12.45 31.46
N ASP A 7 5.83 12.37 30.20
CA ASP A 7 4.86 13.27 29.56
C ASP A 7 5.24 14.75 29.55
N LYS A 8 6.49 15.08 29.91
CA LYS A 8 7.03 16.44 29.80
C LYS A 8 7.45 16.73 28.37
N ASP A 9 7.19 17.94 27.91
CA ASP A 9 7.78 18.43 26.66
C ASP A 9 9.27 18.69 26.88
N VAL A 10 10.09 18.11 26.00
CA VAL A 10 11.55 18.21 26.06
C VAL A 10 12.06 18.69 24.71
N LEU A 11 12.89 19.75 24.75
CA LEU A 11 13.51 20.31 23.56
C LEU A 11 14.62 19.41 23.04
N ARG A 12 14.99 19.52 21.75
CA ARG A 12 16.08 18.71 21.17
C ARG A 12 17.41 18.87 21.91
N LYS A 13 17.78 20.10 22.27
CA LYS A 13 19.05 20.38 22.97
C LYS A 13 19.12 19.72 24.35
N GLU A 14 17.96 19.43 24.95
CA GLU A 14 17.82 18.77 26.24
C GLU A 14 17.78 17.24 26.11
N ARG A 15 17.91 16.68 24.90
CA ARG A 15 17.87 15.24 24.63
C ARG A 15 19.25 14.72 24.21
N SER A 16 20.25 14.90 25.08
CA SER A 16 21.60 14.39 24.86
C SER A 16 21.61 12.85 24.89
N GLY A 17 22.20 12.22 23.87
CA GLY A 17 22.35 10.76 23.82
C GLY A 17 21.02 10.00 23.79
N ARG A 18 19.97 10.57 23.17
CA ARG A 18 18.61 9.98 23.11
C ARG A 18 17.98 9.74 24.49
N ARG A 19 18.35 10.53 25.50
CA ARG A 19 17.75 10.45 26.85
C ARG A 19 16.94 11.69 27.16
N CYS A 20 15.90 11.53 27.97
CA CYS A 20 15.14 12.64 28.51
C CYS A 20 15.95 13.37 29.59
N SER A 21 16.15 14.69 29.51
CA SER A 21 16.80 15.47 30.58
C SER A 21 16.06 15.38 31.93
N LYS A 22 14.74 15.20 31.91
CA LYS A 22 13.89 15.19 33.11
C LYS A 22 13.87 13.83 33.81
N CYS A 23 13.53 12.76 33.08
CA CYS A 23 13.41 11.41 33.67
C CYS A 23 14.60 10.49 33.39
N ARG A 24 15.60 10.96 32.62
CA ARG A 24 16.84 10.24 32.25
C ARG A 24 16.65 8.92 31.48
N ARG A 25 15.41 8.54 31.17
CA ARG A 25 15.09 7.36 30.36
C ARG A 25 15.43 7.57 28.90
N GLU A 26 15.85 6.49 28.26
CA GLU A 26 16.24 6.45 26.85
C GLU A 26 15.03 6.35 25.93
N PHE A 27 15.14 6.97 24.76
CA PHE A 27 14.21 6.89 23.64
C PHE A 27 14.71 5.85 22.64
N ALA A 28 13.77 5.07 22.08
CA ALA A 28 14.13 4.14 21.02
C ALA A 28 14.42 4.87 19.70
N LEU A 29 13.59 5.87 19.37
CA LEU A 29 13.57 6.51 18.07
C LEU A 29 13.70 8.04 18.19
N GLU A 30 14.62 8.61 17.40
CA GLU A 30 14.84 10.05 17.30
C GLU A 30 14.41 10.57 15.91
N PRO A 31 13.55 11.61 15.81
CA PRO A 31 12.97 12.07 14.54
C PRO A 31 13.94 12.40 13.39
N LYS A 32 15.18 12.82 13.67
CA LYS A 32 16.14 13.16 12.60
C LYS A 32 16.99 11.98 12.13
N GLU A 33 17.11 10.94 12.95
CA GLU A 33 17.99 9.80 12.69
C GLU A 33 17.17 8.58 12.24
N SER A 34 15.92 8.49 12.68
CA SER A 34 15.07 7.36 12.37
C SER A 34 14.48 7.43 10.96
N PRO A 35 14.34 6.27 10.29
CA PRO A 35 13.51 6.15 9.10
C PRO A 35 12.13 6.80 9.23
N PHE A 36 11.68 7.45 8.15
CA PHE A 36 10.38 8.15 8.06
C PHE A 36 10.16 9.30 9.08
N GLY A 37 11.22 9.70 9.80
CA GLY A 37 11.14 10.65 10.90
C GLY A 37 10.21 10.16 12.01
N LEU A 38 10.36 8.90 12.38
CA LEU A 38 9.63 8.28 13.47
C LEU A 38 10.18 8.72 14.83
N HIS A 39 9.30 8.73 15.81
CA HIS A 39 9.65 8.92 17.19
C HIS A 39 8.69 8.10 18.04
N ASP A 40 9.02 7.89 19.31
CA ASP A 40 8.35 6.87 20.12
C ASP A 40 6.83 7.05 20.21
N LEU A 41 6.35 8.28 20.40
CA LEU A 41 4.91 8.57 20.39
C LEU A 41 4.24 8.28 19.04
N ARG A 42 4.89 8.63 17.92
CA ARG A 42 4.35 8.36 16.59
C ARG A 42 4.34 6.86 16.29
N MET A 43 5.30 6.12 16.82
CA MET A 43 5.34 4.67 16.74
C MET A 43 4.16 4.05 17.52
N ARG A 44 3.91 4.52 18.76
CA ARG A 44 2.74 4.09 19.55
C ARG A 44 1.43 4.41 18.84
N GLN A 45 1.27 5.61 18.29
CA GLN A 45 0.08 6.00 17.51
C GLN A 45 -0.12 5.13 16.26
N LEU A 46 0.96 4.73 15.59
CA LEU A 46 0.87 3.82 14.44
C LEU A 46 0.43 2.43 14.87
N ALA A 47 0.99 1.91 15.96
CA ALA A 47 0.62 0.63 16.54
C ALA A 47 -0.86 0.61 16.94
N GLU A 48 -1.31 1.61 17.68
CA GLU A 48 -2.72 1.77 18.11
C GLU A 48 -3.67 1.86 16.91
N LYS A 49 -3.29 2.64 15.89
CA LYS A 49 -4.07 2.77 14.65
C LYS A 49 -4.18 1.45 13.88
N LEU A 50 -3.14 0.62 13.89
CA LEU A 50 -3.17 -0.70 13.26
C LEU A 50 -3.97 -1.72 14.08
N GLY A 51 -3.94 -1.58 15.41
CA GLY A 51 -4.78 -2.34 16.34
C GLY A 51 -6.26 -1.96 16.31
N ASP A 52 -6.62 -0.85 15.65
CA ASP A 52 -7.99 -0.40 15.40
C ASP A 52 -8.85 -0.27 16.68
N GLY A 53 -8.22 0.02 17.82
CA GLY A 53 -8.85 0.06 19.15
C GLY A 53 -9.34 -1.30 19.67
N ARG A 54 -9.29 -2.35 18.85
CA ARG A 54 -9.75 -3.72 19.18
C ARG A 54 -8.61 -4.65 19.59
N GLY A 55 -7.39 -4.13 19.69
CA GLY A 55 -6.21 -4.93 19.98
C GLY A 55 -5.81 -5.88 18.85
N LEU A 56 -6.16 -5.56 17.60
CA LEU A 56 -5.77 -6.38 16.45
C LEU A 56 -4.25 -6.49 16.34
N ARG A 57 -3.78 -7.68 15.97
CA ARG A 57 -2.36 -7.91 15.71
C ARG A 57 -2.01 -7.54 14.28
N TYR A 58 -0.82 -7.01 14.06
CA TYR A 58 -0.34 -6.60 12.75
C TYR A 58 1.09 -7.09 12.53
N THR A 59 1.49 -7.25 11.28
CA THR A 59 2.86 -7.68 10.96
C THR A 59 3.82 -6.50 10.82
N THR A 60 5.12 -6.80 10.95
CA THR A 60 6.18 -5.80 10.80
C THR A 60 6.17 -5.11 9.44
N THR A 61 5.81 -5.82 8.38
CA THR A 61 5.64 -5.32 7.01
C THR A 61 4.44 -4.38 6.89
N GLN A 62 3.30 -4.71 7.51
CA GLN A 62 2.14 -3.80 7.58
C GLN A 62 2.49 -2.49 8.28
N LEU A 63 3.26 -2.57 9.38
CA LEU A 63 3.75 -1.41 10.10
C LEU A 63 4.72 -0.56 9.25
N TRP A 64 5.62 -1.20 8.51
CA TRP A 64 6.52 -0.51 7.58
C TRP A 64 5.74 0.26 6.50
N TYR A 65 4.76 -0.36 5.86
CA TYR A 65 3.88 0.33 4.91
C TYR A 65 3.10 1.47 5.57
N ALA A 66 2.55 1.26 6.76
CA ALA A 66 1.81 2.29 7.49
C ALA A 66 2.67 3.50 7.88
N ALA A 67 3.94 3.29 8.21
CA ALA A 67 4.92 4.33 8.49
C ALA A 67 5.33 5.09 7.22
N GLY A 68 5.56 4.36 6.11
CA GLY A 68 6.06 4.90 4.85
C GLY A 68 5.03 5.61 3.98
N ARG A 69 3.73 5.27 4.08
CA ARG A 69 2.69 5.78 3.15
C ARG A 69 2.56 7.31 3.07
N LYS A 70 2.87 8.04 4.16
CA LYS A 70 2.82 9.52 4.19
C LYS A 70 4.11 10.18 3.65
N LYS A 71 5.12 9.38 3.32
CA LYS A 71 6.45 9.82 2.85
C LYS A 71 6.67 9.48 1.38
N LEU A 72 5.63 9.07 0.67
CA LEU A 72 5.71 8.80 -0.76
C LEU A 72 6.02 10.09 -1.53
N PRO A 73 6.81 10.00 -2.61
CA PRO A 73 6.95 11.10 -3.56
C PRO A 73 5.58 11.51 -4.08
N ASP A 74 5.34 12.83 -4.15
CA ASP A 74 4.11 13.38 -4.70
C ASP A 74 4.36 13.84 -6.15
N PRO A 75 3.77 13.16 -7.16
CA PRO A 75 3.94 13.54 -8.55
C PRO A 75 3.46 14.96 -8.85
N GLN A 76 2.46 15.45 -8.11
CA GLN A 76 1.94 16.80 -8.28
C GLN A 76 2.95 17.85 -7.80
N LYS A 77 3.71 17.57 -6.74
CA LYS A 77 4.81 18.45 -6.29
C LYS A 77 5.93 18.53 -7.34
N ARG A 78 6.28 17.41 -7.98
CA ARG A 78 7.28 17.42 -9.06
C ARG A 78 6.81 18.26 -10.24
N TYR A 79 5.57 18.05 -10.69
CA TYR A 79 4.96 18.85 -11.76
C TYR A 79 4.95 20.35 -11.42
N ASN A 80 4.50 20.70 -10.21
CA ASN A 80 4.49 22.10 -9.75
C ASN A 80 5.91 22.68 -9.69
N GLY A 81 6.89 21.92 -9.24
CA GLY A 81 8.30 22.33 -9.21
C GLY A 81 8.86 22.61 -10.61
N VAL A 82 8.64 21.70 -11.56
CA VAL A 82 9.02 21.91 -12.97
C VAL A 82 8.33 23.14 -13.55
N ARG A 83 7.03 23.32 -13.28
CA ARG A 83 6.27 24.47 -13.75
C ARG A 83 6.82 25.80 -13.21
N VAL A 84 7.10 25.86 -11.91
CA VAL A 84 7.68 27.06 -11.28
C VAL A 84 9.06 27.33 -11.86
N PHE A 85 9.91 26.31 -11.97
CA PHE A 85 11.26 26.44 -12.52
C PHE A 85 11.25 26.97 -13.97
N VAL A 86 10.45 26.38 -14.85
CA VAL A 86 10.34 26.81 -16.26
C VAL A 86 9.80 28.24 -16.34
N THR A 87 8.80 28.59 -15.53
CA THR A 87 8.24 29.94 -15.52
C THR A 87 9.29 30.97 -15.08
N ILE A 88 10.04 30.68 -14.00
CA ILE A 88 11.12 31.56 -13.53
C ILE A 88 12.21 31.68 -14.60
N ALA A 89 12.62 30.57 -15.23
CA ALA A 89 13.66 30.56 -16.26
C ALA A 89 13.27 31.42 -17.48
N VAL A 90 12.02 31.31 -17.95
CA VAL A 90 11.50 32.14 -19.05
C VAL A 90 11.49 33.63 -18.67
N VAL A 91 10.99 33.96 -17.48
CA VAL A 91 10.94 35.35 -17.00
C VAL A 91 12.35 35.94 -16.88
N LEU A 92 13.30 35.21 -16.30
CA LEU A 92 14.69 35.65 -16.17
C LEU A 92 15.35 35.81 -17.54
N PHE A 93 15.14 34.88 -18.46
CA PHE A 93 15.68 34.97 -19.82
C PHE A 93 15.18 36.23 -20.54
N CYS A 94 13.87 36.51 -20.49
CA CYS A 94 13.30 37.72 -21.07
C CYS A 94 13.81 38.98 -20.37
N PHE A 95 13.96 38.97 -19.05
CA PHE A 95 14.52 40.07 -18.28
C PHE A 95 15.95 40.41 -18.73
N PHE A 96 16.85 39.42 -18.80
CA PHE A 96 18.22 39.63 -19.24
C PHE A 96 18.30 40.07 -20.71
N ALA A 97 17.40 39.58 -21.59
CA ALA A 97 17.33 40.03 -22.98
C ALA A 97 16.96 41.53 -23.09
N MET A 98 16.07 42.02 -22.22
CA MET A 98 15.71 43.44 -22.15
C MET A 98 16.86 44.29 -21.60
N VAL A 99 17.50 43.86 -20.50
CA VAL A 99 18.65 44.57 -19.90
C VAL A 99 19.84 44.63 -20.87
N GLY A 100 20.08 43.54 -21.61
CA GLY A 100 21.11 43.47 -22.65
C GLY A 100 20.79 44.25 -23.93
N ARG A 101 19.66 44.98 -23.98
CA ARG A 101 19.18 45.74 -25.14
C ARG A 101 18.97 44.91 -26.42
N ALA A 102 18.86 43.58 -26.29
CA ALA A 102 18.53 42.71 -27.41
C ALA A 102 17.07 42.86 -27.85
N LEU A 103 16.19 43.31 -26.94
CA LEU A 103 14.79 43.58 -27.21
C LEU A 103 14.36 44.93 -26.58
N PRO A 104 13.57 45.76 -27.28
CA PRO A 104 12.90 46.91 -26.67
C PRO A 104 11.98 46.44 -25.54
N VAL A 105 11.92 47.18 -24.43
CA VAL A 105 11.12 46.84 -23.24
C VAL A 105 9.66 46.48 -23.54
N PRO A 106 8.87 47.25 -24.34
CA PRO A 106 7.48 46.89 -24.61
C PRO A 106 7.35 45.58 -25.40
N VAL A 107 8.27 45.33 -26.34
CA VAL A 107 8.33 44.08 -27.10
C VAL A 107 8.73 42.92 -26.19
N GLY A 108 9.73 43.13 -25.33
CA GLY A 108 10.19 42.15 -24.35
C GLY A 108 9.09 41.72 -23.37
N LEU A 109 8.25 42.64 -22.92
CA LEU A 109 7.09 42.33 -22.06
C LEU A 109 6.04 41.47 -22.78
N CYS A 110 5.68 41.82 -24.02
CA CYS A 110 4.75 41.02 -24.82
C CYS A 110 5.31 39.61 -25.09
N VAL A 111 6.59 39.52 -25.46
CA VAL A 111 7.28 38.24 -25.68
C VAL A 111 7.31 37.41 -24.39
N ALA A 112 7.59 38.02 -23.25
CA ALA A 112 7.61 37.32 -21.96
C ALA A 112 6.23 36.73 -21.60
N LEU A 113 5.16 37.51 -21.77
CA LEU A 113 3.79 37.04 -21.51
C LEU A 113 3.40 35.86 -22.41
N VAL A 114 3.66 35.98 -23.72
CA VAL A 114 3.37 34.92 -24.68
C VAL A 114 4.21 33.66 -24.40
N ALA A 115 5.50 33.83 -24.10
CA ALA A 115 6.41 32.73 -23.79
C ALA A 115 5.98 31.99 -22.52
N VAL A 116 5.60 32.71 -21.46
CA VAL A 116 5.10 32.11 -20.21
C VAL A 116 3.78 31.35 -20.44
N ALA A 117 2.85 31.93 -21.21
CA ALA A 117 1.59 31.28 -21.54
C ALA A 117 1.81 30.00 -22.37
N ALA A 118 2.65 30.07 -23.41
CA ALA A 118 3.01 28.92 -24.24
C ALA A 118 3.71 27.82 -23.42
N ALA A 119 4.67 28.18 -22.56
CA ALA A 119 5.37 27.24 -21.70
C ALA A 119 4.41 26.52 -20.72
N ASN A 120 3.47 27.24 -20.12
CA ASN A 120 2.48 26.62 -19.21
C ASN A 120 1.48 25.72 -19.97
N LEU A 121 1.09 26.09 -21.20
CA LEU A 121 0.24 25.25 -22.04
C LEU A 121 0.95 23.95 -22.43
N LEU A 122 2.22 24.03 -22.83
CA LEU A 122 3.06 22.87 -23.11
C LEU A 122 3.21 21.97 -21.89
N LEU A 123 3.51 22.55 -20.72
CA LEU A 123 3.59 21.78 -19.48
C LEU A 123 2.27 21.10 -19.12
N ARG A 124 1.13 21.77 -19.32
CA ARG A 124 -0.20 21.16 -19.12
C ARG A 124 -0.41 19.97 -20.07
N ARG A 125 0.02 20.08 -21.33
CA ARG A 125 -0.04 18.98 -22.31
C ARG A 125 0.83 17.79 -21.91
N TYR A 126 2.00 18.05 -21.32
CA TYR A 126 2.93 17.02 -20.85
C TYR A 126 2.72 16.59 -19.39
N ARG A 127 1.69 17.12 -18.70
CA ARG A 127 1.42 16.88 -17.28
C ARG A 127 1.44 15.39 -16.95
N THR A 128 0.70 14.59 -17.70
CA THR A 128 0.59 13.14 -17.47
C THR A 128 1.95 12.46 -17.59
N ARG A 129 2.74 12.75 -18.63
CA ARG A 129 4.10 12.20 -18.80
C ARG A 129 5.05 12.61 -17.66
N ILE A 130 4.98 13.87 -17.22
CA ILE A 130 5.82 14.36 -16.11
C ILE A 130 5.44 13.64 -14.82
N MET A 131 4.15 13.49 -14.53
CA MET A 131 3.67 12.77 -13.36
C MET A 131 3.98 11.27 -13.42
N ASP A 132 3.91 10.67 -14.61
CA ASP A 132 4.17 9.25 -14.83
C ASP A 132 5.64 8.87 -14.77
N SER A 133 6.54 9.84 -15.01
CA SER A 133 7.98 9.66 -14.78
C SER A 133 8.37 9.48 -13.31
N VAL A 134 7.45 9.71 -12.36
CA VAL A 134 7.73 9.63 -10.92
C VAL A 134 7.55 8.19 -10.46
N ARG A 135 8.66 7.54 -10.08
CA ARG A 135 8.61 6.27 -9.36
C ARG A 135 8.10 6.51 -7.93
N ILE A 136 7.06 5.79 -7.55
CA ILE A 136 6.43 5.87 -6.22
C ILE A 136 6.79 4.59 -5.48
N ARG A 137 7.87 4.63 -4.71
CA ARG A 137 8.30 3.54 -3.82
C ARG A 137 8.33 4.01 -2.38
N ILE A 138 8.20 3.08 -1.44
CA ILE A 138 8.49 3.38 -0.05
C ILE A 138 9.97 3.80 0.04
N PRO A 139 10.29 4.98 0.59
CA PRO A 139 11.64 5.55 0.46
C PRO A 139 12.70 4.83 1.30
N VAL A 140 12.29 4.00 2.26
CA VAL A 140 13.19 3.22 3.12
C VAL A 140 12.94 1.74 2.89
N ASP A 141 13.99 0.99 2.64
CA ASP A 141 13.93 -0.47 2.51
C ASP A 141 13.45 -1.15 3.81
N PHE A 142 12.77 -2.28 3.69
CA PHE A 142 12.25 -3.01 4.83
C PHE A 142 13.35 -3.49 5.78
N LYS A 143 14.50 -3.96 5.28
CA LYS A 143 15.63 -4.41 6.12
C LYS A 143 16.20 -3.26 6.95
N VAL A 144 16.33 -2.08 6.35
CA VAL A 144 16.77 -0.86 7.05
C VAL A 144 15.78 -0.48 8.13
N PHE A 145 14.48 -0.60 7.87
CA PHE A 145 13.44 -0.36 8.86
C PHE A 145 13.50 -1.38 10.01
N GLN A 146 13.65 -2.67 9.71
CA GLN A 146 13.75 -3.73 10.71
C GLN A 146 14.94 -3.50 11.65
N HIS A 147 16.12 -3.20 11.11
CA HIS A 147 17.32 -2.93 11.91
C HIS A 147 17.23 -1.61 12.68
N SER A 148 16.93 -0.51 11.98
CA SER A 148 17.05 0.84 12.57
C SER A 148 15.87 1.23 13.45
N VAL A 149 14.71 0.59 13.29
CA VAL A 149 13.48 0.90 14.04
C VAL A 149 13.12 -0.26 14.96
N LEU A 150 12.85 -1.46 14.41
CA LEU A 150 12.28 -2.55 15.20
C LEU A 150 13.27 -3.17 16.19
N GLN A 151 14.49 -3.50 15.74
CA GLN A 151 15.52 -4.05 16.61
C GLN A 151 15.97 -3.03 17.66
N ARG A 152 16.10 -1.75 17.27
CA ARG A 152 16.41 -0.67 18.23
C ARG A 152 15.31 -0.53 19.28
N TRP A 153 14.04 -0.57 18.86
CA TRP A 153 12.89 -0.54 19.77
C TRP A 153 12.95 -1.68 20.77
N ALA A 154 13.11 -2.93 20.28
CA ALA A 154 13.21 -4.11 21.14
C ALA A 154 14.42 -4.04 22.09
N THR A 155 15.54 -3.44 21.67
CA THR A 155 16.72 -3.26 22.53
C THR A 155 16.45 -2.31 23.70
N VAL A 156 15.81 -1.17 23.44
CA VAL A 156 15.56 -0.12 24.45
C VAL A 156 14.39 -0.50 25.36
N TYR A 157 13.31 -1.02 24.79
CA TYR A 157 12.09 -1.33 25.52
C TYR A 157 11.98 -2.77 26.00
N ARG A 158 12.81 -3.70 25.50
CA ARG A 158 12.78 -5.15 25.81
C ARG A 158 11.54 -5.91 25.32
N PHE A 159 10.64 -5.24 24.63
CA PHE A 159 9.47 -5.83 23.99
C PHE A 159 9.27 -5.22 22.60
N PRO A 160 8.66 -5.95 21.65
CA PRO A 160 8.34 -5.41 20.34
C PRO A 160 7.23 -4.36 20.43
N PRO A 161 7.03 -3.52 19.40
CA PRO A 161 5.91 -2.59 19.35
C PRO A 161 4.58 -3.29 19.64
N LEU A 162 3.69 -2.65 20.41
CA LEU A 162 2.45 -3.28 20.87
C LEU A 162 1.63 -3.84 19.70
N GLY A 163 1.29 -5.13 19.74
CA GLY A 163 0.50 -5.80 18.71
C GLY A 163 1.27 -6.21 17.44
N SER A 164 2.57 -5.91 17.35
CA SER A 164 3.38 -6.37 16.22
C SER A 164 3.73 -7.85 16.35
N VAL A 165 3.66 -8.57 15.23
CA VAL A 165 4.02 -9.98 15.12
C VAL A 165 5.17 -10.13 14.14
N ASP A 166 6.14 -10.96 14.50
CA ASP A 166 7.28 -11.29 13.65
C ASP A 166 6.87 -12.32 12.59
N GLU A 167 7.24 -12.05 11.34
CA GLU A 167 6.91 -12.87 10.17
C GLU A 167 7.79 -14.12 10.05
N SER A 168 8.89 -14.16 10.81
CA SER A 168 9.77 -15.32 10.92
C SER A 168 9.20 -16.42 11.82
N GLU A 169 8.18 -16.11 12.63
CA GLU A 169 7.49 -17.12 13.44
C GLU A 169 6.78 -18.15 12.54
N ALA A 170 6.74 -19.40 12.99
CA ALA A 170 6.04 -20.47 12.28
C ALA A 170 4.54 -20.17 12.21
N LEU A 171 3.90 -20.55 11.09
CA LEU A 171 2.43 -20.45 11.03
C LEU A 171 1.85 -21.51 11.97
N PRO A 172 0.66 -21.26 12.53
CA PRO A 172 -0.01 -22.27 13.33
C PRO A 172 -0.21 -23.55 12.51
N PRO A 173 -0.27 -24.72 13.17
CA PRO A 173 -0.54 -25.97 12.49
C PRO A 173 -1.88 -25.91 11.75
N PRO A 174 -2.04 -26.67 10.65
CA PRO A 174 -3.29 -26.72 9.90
C PRO A 174 -4.46 -27.12 10.80
N VAL A 175 -5.63 -26.52 10.57
CA VAL A 175 -6.88 -26.96 11.20
C VAL A 175 -7.20 -28.37 10.69
N PRO A 176 -7.66 -29.32 11.55
CA PRO A 176 -7.86 -30.71 11.14
C PRO A 176 -8.87 -30.91 10.00
N GLN A 177 -9.93 -30.11 9.97
CA GLN A 177 -11.00 -30.18 8.97
C GLN A 177 -11.29 -28.77 8.42
N PRO A 178 -10.44 -28.24 7.54
CA PRO A 178 -10.61 -26.90 7.02
C PRO A 178 -11.78 -26.85 6.03
N ARG A 179 -12.67 -25.87 6.18
CA ARG A 179 -13.82 -25.63 5.27
C ARG A 179 -13.42 -24.81 4.05
N PHE A 180 -12.42 -23.93 4.20
CA PHE A 180 -11.87 -23.17 3.09
C PHE A 180 -10.34 -23.07 3.20
N ALA A 181 -9.70 -22.73 2.09
CA ALA A 181 -8.26 -22.48 2.06
C ALA A 181 -7.96 -21.04 1.63
N VAL A 182 -6.96 -20.42 2.23
CA VAL A 182 -6.42 -19.12 1.80
C VAL A 182 -5.07 -19.38 1.14
N LEU A 183 -4.94 -19.03 -0.14
CA LEU A 183 -3.67 -19.02 -0.86
C LEU A 183 -3.15 -17.59 -0.90
N CYS A 184 -1.98 -17.34 -0.33
CA CYS A 184 -1.30 -16.05 -0.43
C CYS A 184 0.22 -16.24 -0.49
N PRO A 185 0.90 -15.84 -1.58
CA PRO A 185 2.37 -15.92 -1.66
C PRO A 185 3.08 -15.08 -0.59
N GLU A 186 2.40 -14.06 -0.07
CA GLU A 186 2.97 -13.08 0.85
C GLU A 186 2.84 -13.54 2.31
N ARG A 187 3.99 -13.93 2.90
CA ARG A 187 4.09 -14.44 4.28
C ARG A 187 3.54 -13.47 5.32
N SER A 188 3.74 -12.17 5.13
CA SER A 188 3.28 -11.14 6.05
C SER A 188 1.75 -11.06 6.16
N VAL A 189 1.03 -11.40 5.08
CA VAL A 189 -0.44 -11.46 5.08
C VAL A 189 -0.92 -12.69 5.83
N LEU A 190 -0.37 -13.87 5.55
CA LEU A 190 -0.75 -15.10 6.25
C LEU A 190 -0.48 -15.02 7.75
N THR A 191 0.66 -14.45 8.13
CA THR A 191 1.02 -14.24 9.55
C THR A 191 0.03 -13.29 10.22
N CYS A 192 -0.38 -12.21 9.54
CA CYS A 192 -1.42 -11.32 10.06
C CYS A 192 -2.76 -12.04 10.27
N LEU A 193 -3.18 -12.89 9.32
CA LEU A 193 -4.42 -13.65 9.43
C LEU A 193 -4.37 -14.65 10.59
N ALA A 194 -3.27 -15.39 10.71
CA ALA A 194 -3.05 -16.32 11.81
C ALA A 194 -3.04 -15.63 13.18
N ALA A 195 -2.36 -14.49 13.29
CA ALA A 195 -2.25 -13.74 14.54
C ALA A 195 -3.58 -13.13 15.03
N ASN A 196 -4.59 -13.06 14.17
CA ASN A 196 -5.94 -12.59 14.50
C ASN A 196 -6.98 -13.73 14.45
N ASP A 197 -6.54 -14.97 14.66
CA ASP A 197 -7.39 -16.16 14.81
C ASP A 197 -8.36 -16.44 13.65
N VAL A 198 -8.04 -15.95 12.44
CA VAL A 198 -8.88 -16.17 11.25
C VAL A 198 -8.96 -17.66 10.90
N THR A 199 -7.88 -18.41 11.13
CA THR A 199 -7.82 -19.85 10.92
C THR A 199 -8.86 -20.60 11.74
N ARG A 200 -8.96 -20.28 13.03
CA ARG A 200 -9.91 -20.92 13.95
C ARG A 200 -11.34 -20.40 13.78
N ARG A 201 -11.50 -19.11 13.51
CA ARG A 201 -12.82 -18.48 13.37
C ARG A 201 -13.63 -18.98 12.18
N HIS A 202 -12.94 -19.34 11.08
CA HIS A 202 -13.55 -19.70 9.80
C HIS A 202 -13.13 -21.09 9.29
N ASP A 203 -12.49 -21.90 10.13
CA ASP A 203 -11.91 -23.19 9.77
C ASP A 203 -11.06 -23.12 8.50
N LEU A 204 -10.10 -22.19 8.45
CA LEU A 204 -9.26 -21.93 7.29
C LEU A 204 -7.91 -22.64 7.36
N ALA A 205 -7.53 -23.27 6.25
CA ALA A 205 -6.14 -23.62 5.99
C ALA A 205 -5.41 -22.43 5.34
N LEU A 206 -4.21 -22.10 5.82
CA LEU A 206 -3.35 -21.09 5.21
C LEU A 206 -2.27 -21.78 4.36
N ALA A 207 -2.10 -21.31 3.13
CA ALA A 207 -1.12 -21.84 2.19
C ALA A 207 -0.35 -20.71 1.50
N GLN A 208 0.97 -20.86 1.39
CA GLN A 208 1.81 -19.95 0.59
C GLN A 208 1.92 -20.40 -0.87
N ARG A 209 1.75 -21.70 -1.09
CA ARG A 209 1.92 -22.35 -2.39
C ARG A 209 0.74 -23.27 -2.68
N ILE A 210 0.52 -23.55 -3.95
CA ILE A 210 -0.61 -24.35 -4.43
C ILE A 210 -0.52 -25.80 -3.92
N ASP A 211 0.69 -26.37 -3.80
CA ASP A 211 0.93 -27.72 -3.32
C ASP A 211 0.63 -27.93 -1.82
N GLN A 212 0.46 -26.83 -1.06
CA GLN A 212 0.10 -26.86 0.36
C GLN A 212 -1.43 -26.83 0.58
N LEU A 213 -2.22 -26.70 -0.50
CA LEU A 213 -3.66 -26.57 -0.38
C LEU A 213 -4.31 -27.93 -0.06
N PRO A 214 -5.23 -27.98 0.92
CA PRO A 214 -6.06 -29.17 1.10
C PRO A 214 -6.89 -29.47 -0.17
N PRO A 215 -7.16 -30.74 -0.48
CA PRO A 215 -7.95 -31.11 -1.66
C PRO A 215 -9.43 -30.70 -1.51
N ALA A 216 -10.10 -30.50 -2.65
CA ALA A 216 -11.58 -30.39 -2.78
C ALA A 216 -12.34 -29.27 -2.03
N ILE A 217 -11.70 -28.35 -1.28
CA ILE A 217 -12.38 -27.26 -0.57
C ILE A 217 -12.26 -25.91 -1.29
N PRO A 218 -13.16 -24.92 -1.21
CA PRO A 218 -12.98 -23.62 -1.90
C PRO A 218 -11.68 -22.88 -1.54
N VAL A 219 -11.08 -22.14 -2.49
CA VAL A 219 -9.86 -21.33 -2.25
C VAL A 219 -10.17 -19.84 -2.35
N ILE A 220 -9.72 -19.09 -1.36
CA ILE A 220 -9.66 -17.63 -1.41
C ILE A 220 -8.22 -17.24 -1.75
N LEU A 221 -8.03 -16.66 -2.93
CA LEU A 221 -6.73 -16.21 -3.39
C LEU A 221 -6.52 -14.75 -2.99
N LEU A 222 -5.47 -14.50 -2.21
CA LEU A 222 -5.03 -13.18 -1.79
C LEU A 222 -3.73 -12.83 -2.51
N HIS A 223 -3.73 -11.72 -3.24
CA HIS A 223 -2.55 -11.27 -3.95
C HIS A 223 -2.49 -9.74 -4.05
N ASP A 224 -1.34 -9.20 -4.48
CA ASP A 224 -1.19 -7.77 -4.75
C ASP A 224 -2.00 -7.36 -5.98
N ALA A 225 -2.51 -6.14 -6.05
CA ALA A 225 -3.04 -5.62 -7.32
C ALA A 225 -1.88 -5.23 -8.24
N SER A 226 -1.25 -6.22 -8.86
CA SER A 226 -0.10 -6.09 -9.76
C SER A 226 -0.24 -7.03 -10.96
N LEU A 227 0.46 -6.72 -12.05
CA LEU A 227 0.42 -7.54 -13.26
C LEU A 227 0.94 -8.98 -13.04
N PRO A 228 2.07 -9.21 -12.34
CA PRO A 228 2.51 -10.57 -12.01
C PRO A 228 1.50 -11.35 -11.17
N ALA A 229 0.88 -10.69 -10.18
CA ALA A 229 -0.09 -11.32 -9.28
C ALA A 229 -1.39 -11.70 -9.99
N LEU A 230 -1.86 -10.90 -10.95
CA LEU A 230 -3.02 -11.24 -11.78
C LEU A 230 -2.74 -12.43 -12.70
N ARG A 231 -1.54 -12.53 -13.28
CA ARG A 231 -1.13 -13.72 -14.05
C ARG A 231 -1.10 -14.96 -13.16
N PHE A 232 -0.53 -14.85 -11.97
CA PHE A 232 -0.53 -15.92 -10.97
C PHE A 232 -1.97 -16.34 -10.61
N ALA A 233 -2.91 -15.39 -10.51
CA ALA A 233 -4.31 -15.70 -10.24
C ALA A 233 -5.01 -16.47 -11.35
N GLU A 234 -4.78 -16.10 -12.62
CA GLU A 234 -5.30 -16.85 -13.76
C GLU A 234 -4.71 -18.28 -13.82
N GLN A 235 -3.39 -18.41 -13.64
CA GLN A 235 -2.71 -19.71 -13.60
C GLN A 235 -3.23 -20.60 -12.47
N THR A 236 -3.38 -20.02 -11.28
CA THR A 236 -3.93 -20.72 -10.11
C THR A 236 -5.35 -21.21 -10.38
N ARG A 237 -6.19 -20.37 -10.99
CA ARG A 237 -7.57 -20.76 -11.33
C ARG A 237 -7.60 -21.89 -12.34
N ALA A 238 -6.75 -21.84 -13.37
CA ALA A 238 -6.64 -22.89 -14.38
C ALA A 238 -6.16 -24.21 -13.77
N GLN A 239 -5.15 -24.18 -12.89
CA GLN A 239 -4.58 -25.38 -12.27
C GLN A 239 -5.52 -26.03 -11.25
N LEU A 240 -6.34 -25.22 -10.55
CA LEU A 240 -7.26 -25.72 -9.54
C LEU A 240 -8.64 -26.07 -10.10
N ALA A 241 -8.94 -25.79 -11.37
CA ALA A 241 -10.23 -26.10 -11.97
C ALA A 241 -10.58 -27.60 -11.79
N PRO A 242 -11.84 -27.95 -11.41
CA PRO A 242 -13.04 -27.09 -11.32
C PRO A 242 -13.28 -26.42 -9.96
N ARG A 243 -12.30 -26.41 -9.05
CA ARG A 243 -12.42 -25.86 -7.69
C ARG A 243 -12.77 -24.35 -7.72
N PRO A 244 -13.70 -23.88 -6.88
CA PRO A 244 -14.01 -22.45 -6.81
C PRO A 244 -12.83 -21.68 -6.22
N VAL A 245 -12.34 -20.68 -6.98
CA VAL A 245 -11.26 -19.77 -6.58
C VAL A 245 -11.79 -18.34 -6.56
N LEU A 246 -11.89 -17.74 -5.38
CA LEU A 246 -12.32 -16.37 -5.20
C LEU A 246 -11.11 -15.44 -5.10
N ASN A 247 -10.94 -14.57 -6.10
CA ASN A 247 -9.85 -13.61 -6.11
C ASN A 247 -10.15 -12.34 -5.29
N GLN A 248 -9.17 -11.85 -4.55
CA GLN A 248 -9.28 -10.66 -3.71
C GLN A 248 -8.22 -9.61 -4.06
N LEU A 249 -8.60 -8.34 -3.87
CA LEU A 249 -7.82 -7.15 -4.23
C LEU A 249 -7.49 -7.02 -5.73
N THR A 250 -8.49 -6.65 -6.52
CA THR A 250 -8.31 -6.33 -7.94
C THR A 250 -7.91 -4.87 -8.18
N PRO A 251 -7.29 -4.53 -9.34
CA PRO A 251 -7.06 -3.15 -9.75
C PRO A 251 -8.33 -2.29 -9.67
N ARG A 252 -9.48 -2.85 -10.09
CA ARG A 252 -10.80 -2.21 -9.94
C ARG A 252 -11.05 -1.68 -8.53
N THR A 253 -10.77 -2.52 -7.53
CA THR A 253 -11.00 -2.20 -6.12
C THR A 253 -10.05 -1.12 -5.64
N VAL A 254 -8.81 -1.12 -6.15
CA VAL A 254 -7.78 -0.11 -5.83
C VAL A 254 -8.12 1.23 -6.45
N LEU A 255 -8.57 1.25 -7.70
CA LEU A 255 -8.96 2.47 -8.42
C LEU A 255 -10.21 3.10 -7.80
N ALA A 256 -11.23 2.29 -7.52
CA ALA A 256 -12.47 2.76 -6.87
C ALA A 256 -12.25 3.27 -5.44
N LYS A 257 -11.31 2.70 -4.68
CA LYS A 257 -11.05 3.09 -3.28
C LYS A 257 -9.75 3.90 -3.16
N GLY A 258 -9.86 5.22 -3.22
CA GLY A 258 -8.72 6.15 -3.15
C GLY A 258 -7.82 6.05 -1.90
N ALA A 259 -8.27 5.39 -0.83
CA ALA A 259 -7.50 5.24 0.42
C ALA A 259 -6.43 4.12 0.39
N LEU A 260 -6.34 3.32 -0.68
CA LEU A 260 -5.37 2.24 -0.80
C LEU A 260 -3.99 2.75 -1.25
N LEU A 261 -2.94 2.10 -0.74
CA LEU A 261 -1.56 2.45 -1.07
C LEU A 261 -1.29 2.12 -2.55
N ARG A 262 -0.96 3.14 -3.34
CA ARG A 262 -0.59 2.97 -4.74
C ARG A 262 0.91 3.23 -4.88
N LEU A 263 1.62 2.23 -5.37
CA LEU A 263 3.04 2.31 -5.69
C LEU A 263 3.21 2.31 -7.21
N ARG A 264 4.36 2.78 -7.67
CA ARG A 264 4.72 2.86 -9.08
C ARG A 264 6.19 2.50 -9.26
N THR A 265 6.42 1.38 -9.90
CA THR A 265 7.74 0.89 -10.28
C THR A 265 8.05 1.28 -11.72
N GLN A 266 9.07 0.65 -12.32
CA GLN A 266 9.27 0.78 -13.76
C GLN A 266 8.06 0.20 -14.50
N PRO A 267 7.67 0.79 -15.64
CA PRO A 267 6.69 0.19 -16.53
C PRO A 267 7.10 -1.24 -16.91
N PRO A 268 6.15 -2.19 -16.96
CA PRO A 268 6.41 -3.54 -17.41
C PRO A 268 6.89 -3.59 -18.86
N THR A 269 7.60 -4.66 -19.23
CA THR A 269 8.07 -4.85 -20.60
C THR A 269 6.90 -5.09 -21.56
N PRO A 270 7.07 -4.86 -22.88
CA PRO A 270 6.04 -5.19 -23.86
C PRO A 270 5.58 -6.65 -23.80
N GLU A 271 6.49 -7.58 -23.53
CA GLU A 271 6.20 -9.01 -23.36
C GLU A 271 5.33 -9.28 -22.13
N GLU A 272 5.63 -8.65 -20.99
CA GLU A 272 4.81 -8.74 -19.79
C GLU A 272 3.40 -8.20 -20.01
N LEU A 273 3.27 -7.10 -20.76
CA LEU A 273 1.98 -6.50 -21.13
C LEU A 273 1.20 -7.32 -22.14
N ALA A 274 1.87 -8.02 -23.05
CA ALA A 274 1.23 -8.95 -23.97
C ALA A 274 0.61 -10.14 -23.22
N ALA A 275 1.27 -10.60 -22.15
CA ALA A 275 0.77 -11.67 -21.27
C ALA A 275 -0.29 -11.21 -20.24
N ALA A 276 -0.76 -9.96 -20.30
CA ALA A 276 -1.79 -9.46 -19.39
C ALA A 276 -3.17 -10.09 -19.69
N PRO A 277 -4.00 -10.36 -18.67
CA PRO A 277 -5.35 -10.91 -18.87
C PRO A 277 -6.33 -9.83 -19.37
N ARG A 278 -6.17 -9.40 -20.63
CA ARG A 278 -6.94 -8.29 -21.23
C ARG A 278 -8.45 -8.51 -21.24
N ASN A 279 -8.90 -9.76 -21.27
CA ASN A 279 -10.32 -10.12 -21.33
C ASN A 279 -11.06 -9.80 -20.01
N VAL A 280 -10.31 -9.65 -18.91
CA VAL A 280 -10.85 -9.42 -17.56
C VAL A 280 -10.68 -7.95 -17.12
N LEU A 281 -9.71 -7.25 -17.71
CA LEU A 281 -9.33 -5.90 -17.30
C LEU A 281 -10.09 -4.84 -18.10
N SER A 282 -10.54 -3.78 -17.41
CA SER A 282 -10.97 -2.57 -18.09
C SER A 282 -9.77 -1.82 -18.69
N GLN A 283 -10.04 -0.91 -19.64
CA GLN A 283 -8.98 -0.09 -20.23
C GLN A 283 -8.24 0.74 -19.15
N GLU A 284 -8.98 1.31 -18.19
CA GLU A 284 -8.40 2.09 -17.09
C GLU A 284 -7.49 1.24 -16.20
N GLU A 285 -7.91 0.00 -15.90
CA GLU A 285 -7.12 -0.95 -15.11
C GLU A 285 -5.84 -1.36 -15.85
N PHE A 286 -5.95 -1.61 -17.15
CA PHE A 286 -4.82 -1.94 -18.00
C PHE A 286 -3.83 -0.78 -18.07
N ASP A 287 -4.29 0.44 -18.32
CA ASP A 287 -3.44 1.64 -18.41
C ASP A 287 -2.72 1.91 -17.07
N TRP A 288 -3.40 1.70 -15.95
CA TRP A 288 -2.81 1.82 -14.61
C TRP A 288 -1.67 0.81 -14.40
N LEU A 289 -1.87 -0.46 -14.77
CA LEU A 289 -0.85 -1.50 -14.70
C LEU A 289 0.31 -1.23 -15.70
N ALA A 290 -0.01 -0.75 -16.91
CA ALA A 290 0.97 -0.41 -17.94
C ALA A 290 1.86 0.78 -17.56
N ALA A 291 1.35 1.68 -16.71
CA ALA A 291 2.16 2.73 -16.09
C ALA A 291 3.09 2.21 -14.97
N GLY A 292 3.16 0.89 -14.75
CA GLY A 292 3.94 0.27 -13.67
C GLY A 292 3.33 0.48 -12.28
N CYS A 293 2.04 0.83 -12.20
CA CYS A 293 1.37 1.00 -10.93
C CYS A 293 0.92 -0.34 -10.33
N TRP A 294 0.98 -0.44 -9.01
CA TRP A 294 0.50 -1.60 -8.28
C TRP A 294 0.14 -1.26 -6.83
N SER A 295 -0.56 -2.16 -6.15
CA SER A 295 -0.91 -2.01 -4.72
C SER A 295 -0.60 -3.29 -3.95
N PRO A 296 0.28 -3.26 -2.94
CA PRO A 296 0.57 -4.42 -2.10
C PRO A 296 -0.62 -4.78 -1.20
N ILE A 297 -0.96 -6.06 -1.11
CA ILE A 297 -1.97 -6.56 -0.16
C ILE A 297 -1.47 -6.44 1.29
N ALA A 298 -0.16 -6.58 1.51
CA ALA A 298 0.48 -6.40 2.80
C ALA A 298 0.43 -4.95 3.33
N ALA A 299 0.05 -3.96 2.50
CA ALA A 299 -0.19 -2.60 2.98
C ALA A 299 -1.59 -2.37 3.54
N LEU A 300 -2.49 -3.36 3.43
CA LEU A 300 -3.81 -3.28 4.05
C LEU A 300 -3.67 -3.36 5.58
N PRO A 301 -4.33 -2.48 6.35
CA PRO A 301 -4.38 -2.63 7.79
C PRO A 301 -5.16 -3.90 8.18
N PRO A 302 -4.85 -4.53 9.33
CA PRO A 302 -5.49 -5.79 9.76
C PRO A 302 -7.01 -5.74 9.68
N ALA A 303 -7.63 -4.70 10.23
CA ALA A 303 -9.09 -4.54 10.22
C ALA A 303 -9.71 -4.70 8.82
N ARG A 304 -9.05 -4.16 7.79
CA ARG A 304 -9.53 -4.23 6.41
C ARG A 304 -9.25 -5.57 5.75
N LEU A 305 -8.12 -6.18 6.08
CA LEU A 305 -7.78 -7.54 5.65
C LEU A 305 -8.79 -8.55 6.22
N LEU A 306 -9.11 -8.45 7.52
CA LEU A 306 -10.11 -9.29 8.18
C LEU A 306 -11.51 -9.10 7.60
N ALA A 307 -11.95 -7.85 7.41
CA ALA A 307 -13.25 -7.58 6.78
C ALA A 307 -13.34 -8.09 5.33
N MET A 308 -12.23 -8.07 4.59
CA MET A 308 -12.15 -8.66 3.26
C MET A 308 -12.30 -10.18 3.32
N MET A 309 -11.76 -10.82 4.36
CA MET A 309 -11.86 -12.26 4.56
C MET A 309 -13.26 -12.70 4.95
N ASP A 310 -13.88 -11.98 5.88
CA ASP A 310 -15.26 -12.24 6.31
C ASP A 310 -16.20 -12.19 5.10
N LYS A 311 -16.10 -11.11 4.31
CA LYS A 311 -16.89 -10.97 3.08
C LYS A 311 -16.58 -12.05 2.02
N ALA A 312 -15.36 -12.57 1.98
CA ALA A 312 -14.98 -13.63 1.05
C ALA A 312 -15.62 -14.96 1.45
N VAL A 313 -15.56 -15.30 2.73
CA VAL A 313 -16.21 -16.50 3.31
C VAL A 313 -17.72 -16.41 3.10
N ASP A 314 -18.35 -15.30 3.50
CA ASP A 314 -19.79 -15.09 3.33
C ASP A 314 -20.25 -15.29 1.87
N ARG A 315 -19.46 -14.81 0.91
CA ARG A 315 -19.78 -14.94 -0.51
C ARG A 315 -19.71 -16.39 -1.00
N ILE A 316 -18.73 -17.15 -0.52
CA ILE A 316 -18.59 -18.57 -0.89
C ILE A 316 -19.73 -19.36 -0.25
N GLU A 317 -20.02 -19.14 1.02
CA GLU A 317 -21.13 -19.80 1.71
C GLU A 317 -22.48 -19.53 1.02
N GLN A 318 -22.74 -18.27 0.66
CA GLN A 318 -23.95 -17.90 -0.09
C GLN A 318 -24.03 -18.51 -1.50
N ALA A 319 -22.89 -18.86 -2.10
CA ALA A 319 -22.87 -19.51 -3.42
C ALA A 319 -23.06 -21.03 -3.31
N THR A 320 -22.70 -21.63 -2.17
CA THR A 320 -22.85 -23.06 -1.88
C THR A 320 -24.20 -23.40 -1.22
N ASP A 321 -24.95 -22.42 -0.73
CA ASP A 321 -26.29 -22.60 -0.17
C ASP A 321 -27.30 -23.14 -1.21
N PRO A 322 -27.75 -24.40 -1.06
CA PRO A 322 -28.64 -25.06 -2.03
C PRO A 322 -30.04 -24.43 -2.11
N ASP A 323 -30.54 -23.82 -1.04
CA ASP A 323 -31.90 -23.25 -1.01
C ASP A 323 -31.96 -21.93 -1.78
N ARG A 324 -30.91 -21.10 -1.68
CA ARG A 324 -30.77 -19.90 -2.51
C ARG A 324 -30.40 -20.22 -3.95
N HIS A 325 -29.61 -21.26 -4.20
CA HIS A 325 -29.35 -21.72 -5.55
C HIS A 325 -30.66 -22.18 -6.22
N ARG A 326 -31.52 -22.91 -5.50
CA ARG A 326 -32.89 -23.23 -5.95
C ARG A 326 -33.71 -21.97 -6.16
N ALA A 327 -33.74 -21.02 -5.22
CA ALA A 327 -34.49 -19.77 -5.37
C ALA A 327 -34.05 -18.90 -6.57
N ARG A 328 -32.76 -18.90 -6.91
CA ARG A 328 -32.23 -18.23 -8.12
C ARG A 328 -32.60 -18.95 -9.41
N MET A 329 -32.57 -20.30 -9.42
CA MET A 329 -33.00 -21.08 -10.59
C MET A 329 -34.51 -21.05 -10.81
N VAL A 330 -35.28 -20.96 -9.72
CA VAL A 330 -36.74 -20.86 -9.77
C VAL A 330 -37.20 -19.44 -10.11
N GLY A 331 -36.30 -18.44 -10.11
CA GLY A 331 -36.58 -17.07 -10.53
C GLY A 331 -37.74 -16.49 -9.73
N PHE A 332 -37.49 -16.05 -8.50
CA PHE A 332 -38.52 -15.46 -7.65
C PHE A 332 -39.26 -14.36 -8.41
N LEU A 333 -40.50 -14.67 -8.84
CA LEU A 333 -41.50 -13.73 -9.28
C LEU A 333 -41.62 -12.69 -8.18
N SER A 334 -41.22 -11.44 -8.48
CA SER A 334 -41.56 -10.31 -7.64
C SER A 334 -43.09 -10.22 -7.59
N TRP A 335 -43.69 -10.61 -6.47
CA TRP A 335 -45.11 -10.39 -6.23
C TRP A 335 -45.33 -8.89 -6.00
N PRO A 336 -46.32 -8.25 -6.64
CA PRO A 336 -46.63 -6.85 -6.38
C PRO A 336 -47.33 -6.74 -5.02
N ALA A 337 -46.87 -5.79 -4.20
CA ALA A 337 -47.67 -5.12 -3.18
C ALA A 337 -47.28 -3.64 -3.16
#